data_AF-A0A2I0J5R7-F1
#
_entry.id   AF-A0A2I0J5R7-F1
#
_cell.length_a   1.000
_cell.length_b   1.000
_cell.length_c   1.000
_cell.angle_alpha   90.00
_cell.angle_beta   90.00
_cell.angle_gamma   90.00
#
_symmetry.space_group_name_H-M   'P 1'
#
loop_
_entity.id
_entity.type
_entity.pdbx_description
1 polymer ?
#
loop_
_entity_poly.entity_id
_entity_poly.type
_entity_poly.pdbx_seq_one_letter_code
_entity_poly.pdbx_strand_id
1 'polypeptide(L)'
;MAAEIGSNEGMSVTMLDLDTDFKDLMVFKYWWSMEAFVLNKCWIEKFVKRRNVKPNDEIGLIWDPNSMQFYFSVLSRAGRMDMVDEDEIDSSVILMKLLVYQTCE
;
A
#
# COMPACT_ATOMS: atom_id res chain seq x y z
N MET A 1 -15.59 -1.92 10.91
CA MET A 1 -14.32 -2.68 10.88
C MET A 1 -14.50 -4.12 10.39
N ALA A 2 -14.34 -5.20 11.17
CA ALA A 2 -14.17 -6.56 10.60
C ALA A 2 -15.25 -7.00 9.57
N ALA A 3 -16.54 -6.92 9.92
CA ALA A 3 -17.65 -7.27 9.01
C ALA A 3 -17.80 -6.32 7.80
N GLU A 4 -17.28 -5.10 7.91
CA GLU A 4 -17.32 -4.04 6.90
C GLU A 4 -16.17 -4.22 5.89
N ILE A 5 -14.97 -4.54 6.39
CA ILE A 5 -13.79 -4.95 5.59
C ILE A 5 -14.10 -6.24 4.82
N GLY A 6 -14.83 -7.19 5.42
CA GLY A 6 -15.29 -8.40 4.76
C GLY A 6 -16.43 -8.21 3.74
N SER A 7 -16.97 -7.00 3.59
CA SER A 7 -18.06 -6.71 2.64
C SER A 7 -17.53 -6.39 1.24
N ASN A 8 -18.43 -6.42 0.23
CA ASN A 8 -18.07 -6.03 -1.14
C ASN A 8 -17.62 -4.55 -1.25
N GLU A 9 -18.27 -3.67 -0.49
CA GLU A 9 -18.01 -2.22 -0.46
C GLU A 9 -16.70 -1.87 0.27
N GLY A 10 -16.37 -2.64 1.33
CA GLY A 10 -15.24 -2.34 2.20
C GLY A 10 -15.50 -1.24 3.23
N MET A 11 -14.43 -0.86 3.93
CA MET A 11 -14.43 0.14 5.01
C MET A 11 -13.87 1.49 4.53
N SER A 12 -14.55 2.57 4.87
CA SER A 12 -14.07 3.95 4.75
C SER A 12 -12.74 4.16 5.50
N VAL A 13 -11.61 4.47 4.85
CA VAL A 13 -10.33 4.77 5.54
C VAL A 13 -9.65 6.01 4.97
N THR A 14 -8.84 6.67 5.78
CA THR A 14 -7.97 7.77 5.33
C THR A 14 -6.55 7.28 5.09
N MET A 15 -5.97 7.65 3.96
CA MET A 15 -4.54 7.57 3.70
C MET A 15 -3.89 8.88 4.12
N LEU A 16 -2.78 8.83 4.86
CA LEU A 16 -1.86 9.95 5.06
C LEU A 16 -0.45 9.54 4.61
N ASP A 17 0.08 10.25 3.62
CA ASP A 17 1.48 10.24 3.24
C ASP A 17 2.28 11.19 4.15
N LEU A 18 3.03 10.62 5.10
CA LEU A 18 3.85 11.34 6.09
C LEU A 18 4.99 12.15 5.44
N ASP A 19 5.41 11.81 4.22
CA ASP A 19 6.52 12.51 3.55
C ASP A 19 6.07 13.84 2.94
N THR A 20 4.76 14.08 2.82
CA THR A 20 4.19 15.23 2.10
C THR A 20 2.92 15.83 2.74
N ASP A 21 2.52 15.35 3.92
CA ASP A 21 1.25 15.65 4.60
C ASP A 21 -0.02 15.41 3.75
N PHE A 22 0.09 14.69 2.63
CA PHE A 22 -1.01 14.49 1.69
C PHE A 22 -2.02 13.47 2.25
N LYS A 23 -3.28 13.92 2.39
CA LYS A 23 -4.39 13.12 2.93
C LYS A 23 -5.47 12.90 1.87
N ASP A 24 -5.95 11.67 1.76
CA ASP A 24 -7.03 11.31 0.83
C ASP A 24 -7.83 10.09 1.32
N LEU A 25 -9.06 9.93 0.83
CA LEU A 25 -9.94 8.81 1.16
C LEU A 25 -9.69 7.60 0.26
N MET A 26 -9.67 6.44 0.91
CA MET A 26 -9.46 5.12 0.35
C MET A 26 -10.46 4.12 0.91
N VAL A 27 -10.52 2.91 0.34
CA VAL A 27 -11.41 1.83 0.80
C VAL A 27 -10.59 0.62 1.21
N PHE A 28 -10.71 0.15 2.45
CA PHE A 28 -10.00 -1.04 2.91
C PHE A 28 -10.94 -2.24 2.95
N LYS A 29 -10.63 -3.31 2.20
CA LYS A 29 -11.46 -4.52 2.16
C LYS A 29 -10.67 -5.82 2.08
N TYR A 30 -11.34 -6.93 2.33
CA TYR A 30 -10.83 -8.28 2.13
C TYR A 30 -11.35 -8.83 0.80
N TRP A 31 -10.45 -9.18 -0.09
CA TRP A 31 -10.75 -9.77 -1.40
C TRP A 31 -10.79 -11.29 -1.27
N TRP A 32 -11.97 -11.84 -0.97
CA TRP A 32 -12.21 -13.26 -0.73
C TRP A 32 -11.56 -14.21 -1.75
N SER A 33 -11.70 -13.96 -3.06
CA SER A 33 -11.14 -14.85 -4.11
C SER A 33 -9.61 -14.79 -4.27
N MET A 34 -8.91 -13.98 -3.48
CA MET A 34 -7.45 -13.95 -3.40
C MET A 34 -6.95 -14.13 -1.96
N GLU A 35 -7.86 -14.38 -1.01
CA GLU A 35 -7.66 -14.48 0.44
C GLU A 35 -6.83 -13.33 1.06
N ALA A 36 -6.82 -12.16 0.42
CA ALA A 36 -5.93 -11.04 0.71
C ALA A 36 -6.69 -9.76 1.06
N PHE A 37 -6.12 -8.92 1.92
CA PHE A 37 -6.59 -7.55 2.10
C PHE A 37 -6.13 -6.66 0.94
N VAL A 38 -6.90 -5.61 0.62
CA VAL A 38 -6.66 -4.69 -0.51
C VAL A 38 -7.07 -3.25 -0.16
N LEU A 39 -6.48 -2.29 -0.87
CA LEU A 39 -6.73 -0.84 -0.70
C LEU A 39 -7.33 -0.22 -1.97
N ASN A 40 -8.66 -0.17 -2.01
CA ASN A 40 -9.57 0.48 -2.97
C ASN A 40 -9.32 2.01 -3.14
N LYS A 41 -9.89 2.58 -4.23
CA LYS A 41 -9.87 4.01 -4.65
C LYS A 41 -8.49 4.60 -4.96
N CYS A 42 -8.07 4.42 -6.21
CA CYS A 42 -6.99 5.17 -6.86
C CYS A 42 -5.63 5.19 -6.15
N TRP A 43 -5.29 4.17 -5.34
CA TRP A 43 -3.98 4.04 -4.66
C TRP A 43 -2.81 4.29 -5.61
N ILE A 44 -2.88 3.67 -6.79
CA ILE A 44 -1.87 3.72 -7.83
C ILE A 44 -1.65 5.17 -8.29
N GLU A 45 -2.66 6.03 -8.22
CA GLU A 45 -2.59 7.42 -8.67
C GLU A 45 -2.23 8.36 -7.53
N LYS A 46 -2.94 8.22 -6.40
CA LYS A 46 -2.83 9.05 -5.19
C LYS A 46 -1.54 8.81 -4.40
N PHE A 47 -0.90 7.65 -4.53
CA PHE A 47 0.39 7.36 -3.92
C PHE A 47 1.45 6.94 -4.94
N VAL A 48 1.29 5.79 -5.62
CA VAL A 48 2.38 5.17 -6.43
C VAL A 48 2.90 6.10 -7.53
N LYS A 49 2.01 6.62 -8.39
CA LYS A 49 2.36 7.59 -9.45
C LYS A 49 2.84 8.92 -8.84
N ARG A 50 2.09 9.51 -7.89
CA ARG A 50 2.43 10.81 -7.26
C ARG A 50 3.80 10.81 -6.58
N ARG A 51 4.17 9.72 -5.91
CA ARG A 51 5.47 9.53 -5.23
C ARG A 51 6.52 8.87 -6.13
N ASN A 52 6.20 8.59 -7.40
CA ASN A 52 7.09 7.92 -8.37
C ASN A 52 7.76 6.67 -7.76
N VAL A 53 6.95 5.81 -7.12
CA VAL A 53 7.41 4.57 -6.50
C VAL A 53 7.80 3.57 -7.59
N LYS A 54 8.97 2.95 -7.43
CA LYS A 54 9.55 1.99 -8.36
C LYS A 54 9.62 0.59 -7.75
N PRO A 55 9.86 -0.46 -8.55
CA PRO A 55 10.38 -1.72 -8.03
C PRO A 55 11.60 -1.45 -7.14
N ASN A 56 11.68 -2.16 -6.02
CA ASN A 56 12.72 -2.07 -4.99
C ASN A 56 12.76 -0.73 -4.20
N ASP A 57 11.77 0.16 -4.35
CA ASP A 57 11.51 1.20 -3.34
C ASP A 57 10.78 0.58 -2.13
N GLU A 58 11.20 0.93 -0.91
CA GLU A 58 10.57 0.42 0.32
C GLU A 58 9.51 1.40 0.84
N ILE A 59 8.28 0.92 1.01
CA ILE A 59 7.17 1.69 1.61
C ILE A 59 6.89 1.19 3.02
N GLY A 60 6.94 2.10 3.98
CA GLY A 60 6.43 1.88 5.33
C GLY A 60 4.92 2.07 5.36
N LEU A 61 4.22 1.18 6.06
CA LEU A 61 2.77 1.23 6.29
C LEU A 61 2.52 1.04 7.79
N ILE A 62 1.83 1.98 8.43
CA ILE A 62 1.33 1.87 9.81
C ILE A 62 -0.19 2.05 9.80
N TRP A 63 -0.92 1.17 10.49
CA TRP A 63 -2.35 1.29 10.70
C TRP A 63 -2.64 1.82 12.12
N ASP A 64 -3.37 2.94 12.21
CA ASP A 64 -3.98 3.37 13.47
C ASP A 64 -5.48 3.03 13.48
N PRO A 65 -5.93 2.06 14.32
CA PRO A 65 -7.33 1.72 14.45
C PRO A 65 -8.16 2.81 15.15
N ASN A 66 -7.54 3.75 15.88
CA ASN A 66 -8.25 4.78 16.64
C ASN A 66 -8.77 5.90 15.73
N SER A 67 -7.95 6.35 14.78
CA SER A 67 -8.28 7.40 13.81
C SER A 67 -8.60 6.88 12.40
N MET A 68 -8.69 5.54 12.24
CA MET A 68 -9.00 4.81 11.01
C MET A 68 -8.11 5.22 9.82
N GLN A 69 -6.81 5.35 10.11
CA GLN A 69 -5.80 5.87 9.19
C GLN A 69 -4.73 4.84 8.86
N PHE A 70 -4.37 4.79 7.58
CA PHE A 70 -3.11 4.21 7.13
C PHE A 70 -2.11 5.33 6.90
N TYR A 71 -1.01 5.32 7.66
CA TYR A 71 0.14 6.17 7.47
C TYR A 71 1.13 5.50 6.52
N PHE A 72 1.63 6.26 5.56
CA PHE A 72 2.59 5.81 4.55
C PHE A 72 3.81 6.72 4.49
N SER A 73 4.96 6.14 4.20
CA SER A 73 6.22 6.85 3.95
C SER A 73 7.08 6.00 3.01
N VAL A 74 7.88 6.62 2.14
CA VAL A 74 8.88 5.89 1.36
C VAL A 74 10.19 5.88 2.14
N LEU A 75 10.42 4.77 2.87
CA LEU A 75 11.51 4.59 3.84
C LEU A 75 12.88 4.56 3.16
N SER A 76 12.96 3.85 2.05
CA SER A 76 14.15 3.72 1.21
C SER A 76 13.77 3.84 -0.25
N ARG A 77 14.66 4.41 -1.05
CA ARG A 77 14.58 4.36 -2.50
C ARG A 77 15.52 3.29 -3.00
N ALA A 78 15.11 2.58 -4.04
CA ALA A 78 16.00 1.76 -4.83
C ALA A 78 17.22 2.60 -5.20
N GLY A 79 18.38 2.25 -4.65
CA GLY A 79 19.64 2.76 -5.14
C GLY A 79 19.74 2.44 -6.63
N ARG A 80 20.56 3.20 -7.36
CA ARG A 80 20.93 2.78 -8.71
C ARG A 80 21.84 1.55 -8.58
N MET A 81 21.24 0.38 -8.49
CA MET A 81 21.92 -0.91 -8.39
C MET A 81 22.53 -1.27 -9.75
N ASP A 82 23.64 -0.61 -10.06
CA ASP A 82 24.55 -1.05 -11.11
C ASP A 82 25.23 -2.37 -10.62
N MET A 83 24.53 -3.50 -10.84
CA MET A 83 24.95 -4.91 -10.62
C MET A 83 25.32 -5.32 -9.19
N VAL A 84 24.42 -6.09 -8.56
CA VAL A 84 24.70 -6.99 -7.41
C VAL A 84 24.05 -8.33 -7.75
N ASP A 85 24.67 -9.45 -7.40
CA ASP A 85 24.27 -10.78 -7.88
C ASP A 85 22.84 -11.19 -7.47
N GLU A 86 22.10 -11.79 -8.41
CA GLU A 86 20.64 -11.99 -8.32
C GLU A 86 20.21 -12.99 -7.22
N ASP A 87 21.14 -13.79 -6.70
CA ASP A 87 20.87 -14.85 -5.71
C ASP A 87 20.87 -14.37 -4.22
N GLU A 88 21.34 -13.14 -3.91
CA GLU A 88 21.45 -12.64 -2.52
C GLU A 88 20.54 -11.43 -2.19
N ILE A 89 19.43 -11.27 -2.90
CA ILE A 89 18.34 -10.36 -2.48
C ILE A 89 17.25 -11.18 -1.77
N ASP A 90 17.30 -11.17 -0.43
CA ASP A 90 16.42 -11.95 0.44
C ASP A 90 14.92 -11.74 0.11
N SER A 91 14.24 -12.85 -0.20
CA SER A 91 12.81 -12.88 -0.49
C SER A 91 11.91 -12.45 0.69
N SER A 92 12.49 -12.21 1.87
CA SER A 92 11.80 -11.74 3.07
C SER A 92 11.31 -10.27 3.01
N VAL A 93 11.87 -9.43 2.13
CA VAL A 93 11.58 -7.97 2.15
C VAL A 93 10.22 -7.62 1.52
N ILE A 94 9.69 -8.43 0.59
CA ILE A 94 8.39 -8.17 -0.07
C ILE A 94 7.32 -9.16 0.40
N LEU A 95 6.96 -9.09 1.69
CA LEU A 95 5.91 -9.92 2.28
C LEU A 95 4.86 -9.16 3.09
N MET A 96 4.43 -8.01 2.58
CA MET A 96 3.09 -7.49 2.84
C MET A 96 2.21 -7.70 1.60
N LYS A 97 1.54 -8.86 1.50
CA LYS A 97 0.58 -9.18 0.43
C LYS A 97 -0.76 -8.42 0.61
N LEU A 98 -0.69 -7.09 0.63
CA LEU A 98 -1.81 -6.27 0.20
C LEU A 98 -1.78 -6.25 -1.32
N LEU A 99 -2.65 -7.02 -1.97
CA LEU A 99 -2.64 -7.14 -3.43
C LEU A 99 -3.24 -5.88 -4.06
N VAL A 100 -2.37 -4.97 -4.49
CA VAL A 100 -2.71 -3.72 -5.17
C VAL A 100 -3.18 -4.02 -6.60
N TYR A 101 -4.37 -4.56 -6.73
CA TYR A 101 -5.12 -4.58 -7.98
C TYR A 101 -6.11 -3.42 -8.01
N GLN A 102 -6.12 -2.71 -9.14
CA GLN A 102 -6.99 -1.56 -9.30
C GLN A 102 -7.22 -1.21 -10.77
N THR A 103 -8.48 -0.93 -11.05
CA THR A 103 -8.93 -0.02 -12.08
C THR A 103 -9.48 1.24 -11.39
N CYS A 104 -9.46 2.37 -12.09
CA CYS A 104 -10.29 3.51 -11.74
C CYS A 104 -11.60 3.40 -12.50
N GLU A 105 -12.71 3.48 -11.78
CA GLU A 105 -14.07 3.73 -12.26
C GLU A 105 -14.65 4.89 -11.43
#